data_AF-A0A0R1K8F7-F1
#
_entry.id   AF-A0A0R1K8F7-F1
#
_cell.length_a   1.000
_cell.length_b   1.000
_cell.length_c   1.000
_cell.angle_alpha   90.00
_cell.angle_beta   90.00
_cell.angle_gamma   90.00
#
_symmetry.space_group_name_H-M   'P 1'
#
loop_
_entity.id
_entity.type
_entity.pdbx_description
1 polymer ?
#
loop_
_entity_poly.entity_id
_entity_poly.type
_entity_poly.pdbx_seq_one_letter_code
_entity_poly.pdbx_strand_id
1 'polypeptide(L)'
;MKLTYYGYRPFDIASGKLTVLATAAPKIYRDLVMGLRDDTESVRLATDDFDLLNNRRDAHWYGDPLLEIDLNGLFQRKLQAQLLKTLSNQQVVQLTDDWQ
;
A
#
# COMPACT_ATOMS: atom_id res chain seq x y z
N MET A 1 -2.10 8.43 -10.95
CA MET A 1 -0.70 8.42 -10.45
C MET A 1 0.22 8.08 -11.61
N LYS A 2 1.44 8.63 -11.64
CA LYS A 2 2.45 8.36 -12.66
C LYS A 2 3.67 7.68 -12.06
N LEU A 3 4.16 6.62 -12.70
CA LEU A 3 5.42 5.96 -12.38
C LEU A 3 6.45 6.27 -13.48
N THR A 4 7.61 6.77 -13.08
CA THR A 4 8.70 7.09 -13.99
C THR A 4 9.90 6.22 -13.69
N TYR A 5 10.40 5.53 -14.71
CA TYR A 5 11.68 4.83 -14.71
C TYR A 5 12.55 5.45 -15.81
N TYR A 6 13.77 5.87 -15.47
CA TYR A 6 14.62 6.65 -16.36
C TYR A 6 14.87 5.93 -17.70
N GLY A 7 14.75 6.65 -18.81
CA GLY A 7 14.87 6.10 -20.16
C GLY A 7 13.57 5.57 -20.77
N TYR A 8 12.46 5.58 -20.02
CA TYR A 8 11.13 5.22 -20.50
C TYR A 8 10.16 6.39 -20.35
N ARG A 9 9.06 6.34 -21.11
CA ARG A 9 7.95 7.28 -20.91
C ARG A 9 7.28 6.98 -19.57
N PRO A 10 6.79 8.00 -18.83
CA PRO A 10 6.01 7.78 -17.62
C PRO A 10 4.83 6.85 -17.88
N PHE A 11 4.59 5.93 -16.95
CA PHE A 11 3.50 4.98 -16.98
C PHE A 11 2.35 5.50 -16.13
N ASP A 12 1.14 5.53 -16.69
CA ASP A 12 -0.05 5.91 -15.95
C ASP A 12 -0.58 4.72 -15.14
N ILE A 13 -0.67 4.91 -13.82
CA ILE A 13 -1.28 3.96 -12.88
C ILE A 13 -2.68 4.48 -12.55
N ALA A 14 -3.68 3.79 -13.08
CA ALA A 14 -5.08 4.12 -12.87
C ALA A 14 -5.54 3.69 -11.47
N SER A 15 -6.18 4.61 -10.74
CA SER A 15 -6.73 4.32 -9.42
C SER A 15 -7.82 3.24 -9.49
N GLY A 16 -7.83 2.34 -8.50
CA GLY A 16 -8.80 1.24 -8.39
C GLY A 16 -8.64 0.11 -9.42
N LYS A 17 -7.60 0.15 -10.26
CA LYS A 17 -7.32 -0.90 -11.25
C LYS A 17 -5.99 -1.58 -10.97
N LEU A 18 -5.97 -2.90 -11.10
CA LEU A 18 -4.73 -3.66 -11.06
C LEU A 18 -3.89 -3.30 -12.29
N THR A 19 -2.65 -2.86 -12.05
CA THR A 19 -1.67 -2.57 -13.11
C THR A 19 -0.58 -3.63 -13.06
N VAL A 20 -0.34 -4.32 -14.17
CA VAL A 20 0.71 -5.34 -14.30
C VAL A 20 1.84 -4.79 -15.16
N LEU A 21 3.06 -4.78 -14.62
CA LEU A 21 4.26 -4.36 -15.32
C LEU A 21 5.07 -5.59 -15.71
N ALA A 22 5.10 -5.92 -17.00
CA ALA A 22 5.95 -6.98 -17.53
C ALA A 22 7.32 -6.41 -17.94
N THR A 23 8.39 -6.97 -17.40
CA THR A 23 9.76 -6.55 -17.71
C THR A 23 10.44 -7.55 -18.62
N ALA A 24 10.95 -7.10 -19.77
CA ALA A 24 11.66 -7.96 -20.71
C ALA A 24 13.11 -8.27 -20.30
N ALA A 25 13.65 -7.56 -19.30
CA ALA A 25 15.04 -7.71 -18.86
C ALA A 25 15.14 -7.82 -17.32
N PRO A 26 15.93 -8.76 -16.78
CA PRO A 26 16.10 -8.92 -15.32
C PRO A 26 16.64 -7.66 -14.63
N LYS A 27 17.47 -6.88 -15.31
CA LYS A 27 17.99 -5.62 -14.78
C LYS A 27 16.87 -4.61 -14.49
N ILE A 28 15.91 -4.48 -15.41
CA ILE A 28 14.78 -3.55 -15.25
C ILE A 28 13.90 -4.00 -14.09
N TYR A 29 13.63 -5.30 -13.99
CA TYR A 29 12.90 -5.87 -12.84
C TYR A 29 13.56 -5.51 -11.52
N ARG A 30 14.87 -5.79 -11.40
CA ARG A 30 15.64 -5.46 -10.19
C ARG A 30 15.58 -3.97 -9.87
N ASP A 31 15.81 -3.12 -10.86
CA ASP A 31 15.82 -1.67 -10.66
C ASP A 31 14.43 -1.14 -10.25
N LEU A 32 13.33 -1.73 -10.75
CA LEU A 32 11.98 -1.41 -10.32
C LEU A 32 11.72 -1.82 -8.86
N VAL A 33 12.13 -3.04 -8.47
CA VAL A 33 12.01 -3.52 -7.09
C VAL A 33 12.78 -2.62 -6.13
N MET A 34 14.05 -2.35 -6.44
CA MET A 34 14.90 -1.50 -5.59
C MET A 34 14.39 -0.05 -5.54
N GLY A 35 13.86 0.47 -6.64
CA GLY A 35 13.31 1.82 -6.71
C GLY A 35 12.01 1.99 -5.91
N LEU A 36 11.10 1.01 -5.99
CA LEU A 36 9.84 1.04 -5.25
C LEU A 36 10.03 0.83 -3.74
N ARG A 37 11.09 0.11 -3.35
CA ARG A 37 11.54 0.01 -1.96
C ARG A 37 12.23 1.26 -1.44
N ASP A 38 12.46 2.25 -2.30
CA ASP A 38 13.25 3.46 -2.00
C ASP A 38 14.71 3.17 -1.64
N ASP A 39 15.25 2.00 -2.05
CA ASP A 39 16.65 1.62 -1.87
C ASP A 39 17.56 2.30 -2.92
N THR A 40 16.97 2.73 -4.04
CA THR A 40 17.65 3.43 -5.14
C THR A 40 16.75 4.48 -5.79
N GLU A 41 17.31 5.50 -6.42
CA GLU A 41 16.55 6.55 -7.12
C GLU A 41 16.12 6.19 -8.55
N SER A 42 16.07 4.89 -8.89
CA SER A 42 15.75 4.41 -10.24
C SER A 42 14.29 4.69 -10.63
N VAL A 43 13.38 4.77 -9.66
CA VAL A 43 11.93 4.94 -9.86
C VAL A 43 11.42 6.15 -9.09
N ARG A 44 10.60 6.97 -9.75
CA ARG A 44 9.90 8.09 -9.12
C ARG A 44 8.40 7.94 -9.30
N LEU A 45 7.65 8.20 -8.23
CA LEU A 45 6.20 8.26 -8.25
C LEU A 45 5.74 9.71 -8.16
N ALA A 46 4.70 10.05 -8.90
CA ALA A 46 4.06 11.36 -8.85
C ALA A 46 2.53 11.25 -8.86
N THR A 47 1.87 12.23 -8.27
CA THR A 47 0.42 12.40 -8.40
C THR A 47 0.04 12.76 -9.85
N ASP A 48 -1.26 12.77 -10.13
CA ASP A 48 -1.75 13.21 -11.45
C ASP A 48 -1.48 14.70 -11.71
N ASP A 49 -1.30 15.48 -10.64
CA ASP A 49 -0.93 16.90 -10.65
C ASP A 49 0.60 17.13 -10.67
N PHE A 50 1.39 16.06 -10.87
CA PHE A 50 2.85 16.08 -10.92
C PHE A 50 3.57 16.38 -9.60
N ASP A 51 2.89 16.27 -8.46
CA ASP A 51 3.56 16.33 -7.15
C ASP A 51 4.36 15.04 -6.91
N LEU A 52 5.64 15.17 -6.58
CA LEU A 52 6.51 14.04 -6.30
C LEU A 52 6.13 13.37 -4.98
N LEU A 53 6.00 12.05 -5.03
CA LEU A 53 5.74 11.20 -3.87
C LEU A 53 7.06 10.65 -3.31
N ASN A 54 7.11 10.49 -1.99
CA ASN A 54 8.20 9.76 -1.36
C ASN A 54 7.85 8.27 -1.38
N ASN A 55 8.62 7.46 -2.12
CA ASN A 55 8.29 6.04 -2.31
C ASN A 55 8.19 5.29 -0.97
N ARG A 56 9.07 5.56 0.00
CA ARG A 56 9.06 4.88 1.31
C ARG A 56 7.83 5.21 2.16
N ARG A 57 7.31 6.43 2.09
CA ARG A 57 6.19 6.89 2.91
C ARG A 57 4.85 6.68 2.20
N ASP A 58 4.81 6.99 0.91
CA ASP A 58 3.59 7.17 0.14
C ASP A 58 3.29 5.93 -0.74
N ALA A 59 4.22 4.99 -0.87
CA ALA A 59 3.99 3.69 -1.47
C ALA A 59 4.31 2.56 -0.48
N HIS A 60 3.40 1.59 -0.39
CA HIS A 60 3.64 0.37 0.36
C HIS A 60 4.17 -0.70 -0.57
N TRP A 61 5.45 -1.02 -0.41
CA TRP A 61 6.06 -2.18 -1.05
C TRP A 61 5.81 -3.43 -0.22
N TYR A 62 5.31 -4.47 -0.87
CA TYR A 62 5.13 -5.78 -0.29
C TYR A 62 5.82 -6.79 -1.20
N GLY A 63 6.94 -7.35 -0.74
CA GLY A 63 7.69 -8.39 -1.45
C GLY A 63 7.02 -9.74 -1.24
N ASP A 64 7.41 -10.45 -0.19
CA ASP A 64 6.72 -11.67 0.25
C ASP A 64 5.60 -11.32 1.24
N PRO A 65 4.32 -11.45 0.85
CA PRO A 65 3.21 -11.11 1.72
C PRO A 65 3.14 -11.94 3.01
N LEU A 66 3.66 -13.17 3.01
CA LEU A 66 3.60 -14.07 4.17
C LEU A 66 4.64 -13.70 5.24
N LEU A 67 5.74 -13.07 4.84
CA LEU A 67 6.84 -12.71 5.72
C LEU A 67 6.85 -11.23 6.08
N GLU A 68 6.45 -10.35 5.15
CA GLU A 68 6.63 -8.90 5.27
C GLU A 68 5.37 -8.17 5.75
N ILE A 69 4.19 -8.80 5.71
CA ILE A 69 2.92 -8.13 6.05
C ILE A 69 2.40 -8.59 7.42
N ASP A 70 2.48 -7.69 8.40
CA ASP A 70 1.71 -7.82 9.64
C ASP A 70 0.30 -7.26 9.44
N LEU A 71 -0.64 -8.14 9.09
CA LEU A 71 -2.05 -7.80 8.92
C LEU A 71 -2.68 -7.27 10.22
N ASN A 72 -2.26 -7.77 11.39
CA ASN A 72 -2.79 -7.30 12.66
C ASN A 72 -2.36 -5.86 12.90
N GLY A 73 -1.07 -5.55 12.75
CA GLY A 73 -0.56 -4.19 12.85
C GLY A 73 -1.26 -3.20 11.91
N LEU A 74 -1.57 -3.63 10.68
CA LEU A 74 -2.21 -2.76 9.67
C LEU A 74 -3.70 -2.50 9.92
N PHE A 75 -4.44 -3.51 10.38
CA PHE A 75 -5.91 -3.48 10.37
C PHE A 75 -6.56 -3.50 11.73
N GLN A 76 -5.89 -3.97 12.80
CA GLN A 76 -6.52 -4.18 14.10
C GLN A 76 -7.22 -2.92 14.64
N ARG A 77 -6.53 -1.76 14.63
CA ARG A 77 -7.11 -0.50 15.12
C ARG A 77 -8.28 -0.02 14.27
N LYS A 78 -8.21 -0.18 12.95
CA LYS A 78 -9.29 0.20 12.02
C LYS A 78 -10.51 -0.70 12.21
N LEU A 79 -10.29 -2.00 12.36
CA LEU A 79 -11.34 -2.98 12.63
C LEU A 79 -11.99 -2.75 13.99
N GLN A 80 -11.21 -2.47 15.04
CA GLN A 80 -11.74 -2.10 16.36
C GLN A 80 -12.62 -0.85 16.29
N ALA A 81 -12.15 0.20 15.61
CA ALA A 81 -12.94 1.42 15.43
C ALA A 81 -14.23 1.15 14.63
N GLN A 82 -14.17 0.29 13.62
CA GLN A 82 -15.34 -0.10 12.84
C GLN A 82 -16.33 -0.95 13.64
N LEU A 83 -15.83 -1.88 14.46
CA LEU A 83 -16.62 -2.67 15.39
C LEU A 83 -17.37 -1.77 16.37
N LEU A 84 -16.69 -0.82 17.01
CA LEU A 84 -17.34 0.15 17.91
C LEU A 84 -18.44 0.97 17.22
N LYS A 85 -18.25 1.34 15.94
CA LYS A 85 -19.28 2.05 15.17
C LYS A 85 -20.46 1.18 14.78
N THR A 86 -20.25 -0.12 14.61
CA THR A 86 -21.26 -1.07 14.11
C THR A 86 -22.03 -1.73 15.25
N LEU A 87 -21.44 -1.82 16.44
CA LEU A 87 -22.11 -2.32 17.64
C LEU A 87 -23.26 -1.40 18.02
N SER A 88 -24.45 -1.98 18.14
CA SER A 88 -25.61 -1.29 18.68
C SER A 88 -25.49 -1.13 20.21
N ASN A 89 -26.13 -0.10 20.76
CA ASN A 89 -26.12 0.13 22.22
C ASN A 89 -26.60 -1.10 23.02
N GLN A 90 -27.54 -1.90 22.49
CA GLN A 90 -28.00 -3.14 23.11
C GLN A 90 -26.91 -4.21 23.21
N GLN A 91 -26.09 -4.36 22.16
CA GLN A 91 -24.99 -5.33 22.16
C GLN A 91 -23.85 -4.91 23.10
N VAL A 92 -23.62 -3.60 23.24
CA VAL A 92 -22.64 -3.07 24.20
C VAL A 92 -23.06 -3.37 25.64
N VAL A 93 -24.36 -3.21 25.96
CA VAL A 93 -24.90 -3.53 27.30
C VAL A 93 -24.78 -5.02 27.60
N GLN A 94 -25.20 -5.90 26.69
CA GLN A 94 -25.04 -7.36 26.86
C GLN A 94 -23.57 -7.76 27.09
N LEU A 95 -22.65 -7.19 26.31
CA LEU A 95 -21.22 -7.42 26.48
C LEU A 95 -20.65 -6.83 27.78
N THR A 96 -21.34 -5.93 28.46
CA THR A 96 -20.86 -5.41 29.75
C THR A 96 -21.35 -6.28 30.90
N ASP A 97 -22.58 -6.78 30.78
CA ASP A 97 -23.22 -7.66 31.78
C ASP A 97 -22.58 -9.06 31.80
N ASP A 98 -22.21 -9.62 30.64
CA ASP A 98 -21.57 -10.95 30.53
C ASP A 98 -20.11 -10.99 31.04
N TRP A 99 -19.50 -9.83 31.31
CA TRP A 99 -18.12 -9.71 31.83
C TRP A 99 -18.04 -9.58 33.35
N GLN A 100 -19.18 -9.50 34.06
CA GLN A 100 -19.27 -9.54 35.52
C GLN A 100 -19.37 -10.97 36.05
#